data_AF-A0A914VZ61-F1
#
_entry.id   AF-A0A914VZ61-F1
#
_cell.length_a   1.000
_cell.length_b   1.000
_cell.length_c   1.000
_cell.angle_alpha   90.00
_cell.angle_beta   90.00
_cell.angle_gamma   90.00
#
_symmetry.space_group_name_H-M   'P 1'
#
loop_
_entity.id
_entity.type
_entity.pdbx_description
1 polymer ?
#
loop_
_entity_poly.entity_id
_entity_poly.type
_entity_poly.pdbx_seq_one_letter_code
_entity_poly.pdbx_strand_id
1 'polypeptide(L)'
;MTVILLGLFALDILIVVTQCAPSDCYRHPDILSMHTCLANYFAKKDTLTANEWQQMLPTATERSQYNQLISGILSAKDASVCSQNLLSQYPEIADDIEVRYYQKSYCIIAESKLHPTKNIFRRSWGYVIIADDTWSKLNVYHSAPHFQSDLHTDIEAVMIFNMTRSRAVAINGASRFAVQDGVKSPCITEYYAADASHDNRTMFFVANSAMLAHQGASCPHEHCAFIQWHGMAAGSCPDANVFVSTGISNSHNTYSLPGLPANKIVAAFNQLGMGVAKTPKESICNLVAAENVFGRLINGVTTANVCKTAAASSGVTGKFVHIEQEPSVRAEFEKWTQIINSAFPL
;
A
#
# COMPACT_ATOMS: atom_id res chain seq x y z
N MET A 1 -70.38 14.82 -20.72
CA MET A 1 -69.21 15.22 -19.92
C MET A 1 -68.16 14.12 -20.12
N THR A 2 -67.24 14.33 -21.04
CA THR A 2 -66.26 13.31 -21.45
C THR A 2 -64.90 13.78 -20.98
N VAL A 3 -64.32 13.08 -20.01
CA VAL A 3 -62.99 13.38 -19.47
C VAL A 3 -61.97 12.59 -20.28
N ILE A 4 -61.04 13.30 -20.94
CA ILE A 4 -59.88 12.73 -21.62
C ILE A 4 -58.74 12.67 -20.60
N LEU A 5 -58.27 11.46 -20.27
CA LEU A 5 -57.06 11.22 -19.48
C LEU A 5 -55.85 11.24 -20.42
N LEU A 6 -54.98 12.24 -20.27
CA LEU A 6 -53.66 12.29 -20.90
C LEU A 6 -52.64 11.60 -19.99
N GLY A 7 -52.13 10.45 -20.43
CA GLY A 7 -51.04 9.73 -19.75
C GLY A 7 -49.69 10.41 -20.00
N LEU A 8 -49.00 10.78 -18.93
CA LEU A 8 -47.57 11.13 -18.97
C LEU A 8 -46.74 9.84 -19.05
N PHE A 9 -46.04 9.64 -20.16
CA PHE A 9 -44.94 8.69 -20.23
C PHE A 9 -43.70 9.35 -19.60
N ALA A 10 -43.23 8.81 -18.48
CA ALA A 10 -41.92 9.12 -17.93
C ALA A 10 -40.85 8.48 -18.86
N LEU A 11 -40.07 9.33 -19.52
CA LEU A 11 -38.91 8.91 -20.29
C LEU A 11 -37.77 8.67 -19.29
N ASP A 12 -37.50 7.41 -18.96
CA ASP A 12 -36.29 7.05 -18.21
C ASP A 12 -35.06 7.36 -19.08
N ILE A 13 -34.42 8.49 -18.79
CA ILE A 13 -33.13 8.84 -19.37
C ILE A 13 -32.09 7.90 -18.76
N LEU A 14 -31.76 6.85 -19.51
CA LEU A 14 -30.63 5.97 -19.21
C LEU A 14 -29.34 6.80 -19.33
N ILE A 15 -28.83 7.33 -18.21
CA ILE A 15 -27.51 7.95 -18.17
C ILE A 15 -26.50 6.82 -18.36
N VAL A 16 -26.04 6.62 -19.60
CA VAL A 16 -24.86 5.81 -19.89
C VAL A 16 -23.67 6.55 -19.32
N VAL A 17 -23.31 6.24 -18.07
CA VAL A 17 -22.04 6.69 -17.49
C VAL A 17 -20.96 6.07 -18.35
N THR A 18 -20.34 6.88 -19.19
CA THR A 18 -19.23 6.46 -20.04
C THR A 18 -18.12 6.01 -19.10
N GLN A 19 -17.86 4.70 -19.09
CA GLN A 19 -16.85 4.12 -18.23
C GLN A 19 -15.51 4.72 -18.65
N CYS A 20 -14.91 5.50 -17.76
CA CYS A 20 -13.61 6.12 -18.01
C CYS A 20 -12.57 5.01 -18.21
N ALA A 21 -11.58 5.23 -19.07
CA ALA A 21 -10.42 4.35 -19.15
C ALA A 21 -9.53 4.62 -17.92
N PRO A 22 -8.70 3.65 -17.46
CA PRO A 22 -7.76 3.92 -16.37
C PRO A 22 -6.86 5.13 -16.62
N SER A 23 -6.47 5.37 -17.88
CA SER A 23 -5.69 6.54 -18.28
C SER A 23 -6.40 7.89 -18.05
N ASP A 24 -7.72 7.92 -17.89
CA ASP A 24 -8.46 9.14 -17.55
C ASP A 24 -8.28 9.51 -16.07
N CYS A 25 -7.88 8.57 -15.20
CA CYS A 25 -7.68 8.83 -13.78
C CYS A 25 -6.58 9.88 -13.51
N TYR A 26 -5.62 10.05 -14.42
CA TYR A 26 -4.56 11.06 -14.29
C TYR A 26 -5.01 12.47 -14.70
N ARG A 27 -6.25 12.66 -15.15
CA ARG A 27 -6.83 13.99 -15.40
C ARG A 27 -7.36 14.63 -14.12
N HIS A 28 -7.47 13.87 -13.04
CA HIS A 28 -7.88 14.41 -11.75
C HIS A 28 -6.84 15.41 -11.20
N PRO A 29 -7.28 16.42 -10.43
CA PRO A 29 -6.43 17.54 -10.01
C PRO A 29 -5.60 17.27 -8.76
N ASP A 30 -5.74 16.10 -8.13
CA ASP A 30 -5.05 15.70 -6.91
C ASP A 30 -4.86 14.18 -6.85
N ILE A 31 -3.85 13.72 -6.10
CA ILE A 31 -3.50 12.30 -6.01
C ILE A 31 -4.60 11.46 -5.34
N LEU A 32 -5.45 12.06 -4.49
CA LEU A 32 -6.54 11.34 -3.83
C LEU A 32 -7.67 11.03 -4.82
N SER A 33 -8.07 12.01 -5.62
CA SER A 33 -9.05 11.85 -6.69
C SER A 33 -8.55 10.87 -7.74
N MET A 34 -7.26 10.93 -8.09
CA MET A 34 -6.63 9.94 -8.96
C MET A 34 -6.68 8.53 -8.35
N HIS A 35 -6.27 8.38 -7.08
CA HIS A 35 -6.31 7.11 -6.38
C HIS A 35 -7.73 6.53 -6.33
N THR A 36 -8.72 7.35 -5.98
CA THR A 36 -10.13 6.96 -5.92
C THR A 36 -10.62 6.46 -7.28
N CYS A 37 -10.19 7.10 -8.37
CA CYS A 37 -10.45 6.63 -9.73
C CYS A 37 -9.79 5.27 -10.01
N LEU A 38 -8.49 5.11 -9.74
CA LEU A 38 -7.75 3.86 -9.96
C LEU A 38 -8.32 2.68 -9.15
N ALA A 39 -8.72 2.93 -7.90
CA ALA A 39 -9.27 1.91 -6.99
C ALA A 39 -10.58 1.30 -7.50
N ASN A 40 -11.30 1.97 -8.42
CA ASN A 40 -12.49 1.39 -9.06
C ASN A 40 -12.17 0.16 -9.93
N TYR A 41 -10.92 0.02 -10.36
CA TYR A 41 -10.45 -1.10 -11.18
C TYR A 41 -9.66 -2.14 -10.37
N PHE A 42 -9.60 -2.02 -9.04
CA PHE A 42 -8.94 -3.05 -8.24
C PHE A 42 -9.77 -4.34 -8.17
N ALA A 43 -9.10 -5.49 -8.10
CA ALA A 43 -9.76 -6.78 -7.93
C ALA A 43 -10.43 -6.84 -6.55
N LYS A 44 -11.76 -6.88 -6.53
CA LYS A 44 -12.57 -6.96 -5.29
C LYS A 44 -12.71 -8.40 -4.84
N LYS A 45 -13.25 -8.60 -3.64
CA LYS A 45 -13.59 -9.91 -3.10
C LYS A 45 -14.30 -10.81 -4.13
N ASP A 46 -13.85 -12.06 -4.24
CA ASP A 46 -14.41 -13.13 -5.08
C ASP A 46 -14.53 -12.80 -6.58
N THR A 47 -13.72 -11.85 -7.08
CA THR A 47 -13.75 -11.45 -8.50
C THR A 47 -12.90 -12.35 -9.40
N LEU A 48 -11.94 -13.10 -8.85
CA LEU A 48 -10.96 -13.91 -9.61
C LEU A 48 -11.09 -15.39 -9.28
N THR A 49 -11.04 -16.25 -10.29
CA THR A 49 -10.79 -17.69 -10.08
C THR A 49 -9.33 -17.93 -9.68
N ALA A 50 -9.05 -19.11 -9.12
CA ALA A 50 -7.68 -19.53 -8.81
C ALA A 50 -6.75 -19.49 -10.03
N ASN A 51 -7.25 -19.93 -11.20
CA ASN A 51 -6.48 -19.97 -12.44
C ASN A 51 -6.18 -18.56 -12.97
N GLU A 52 -7.17 -17.67 -12.94
CA GLU A 52 -6.95 -16.27 -13.34
C GLU A 52 -5.92 -15.60 -12.42
N TRP A 53 -6.03 -15.76 -11.10
CA TRP A 53 -5.04 -15.23 -10.15
C TRP A 53 -3.63 -15.72 -10.46
N GLN A 54 -3.47 -17.03 -10.69
CA GLN A 54 -2.17 -17.62 -11.01
C GLN A 54 -1.60 -17.08 -12.33
N GLN A 55 -2.43 -16.80 -13.32
CA GLN A 55 -2.02 -16.17 -14.58
C GLN A 55 -1.68 -14.69 -14.42
N MET A 56 -2.30 -13.98 -13.47
CA MET A 56 -2.10 -12.56 -13.17
C MET A 56 -0.81 -12.26 -12.39
N LEU A 57 -0.25 -13.25 -11.69
CA LEU A 57 1.00 -13.09 -10.96
C LEU A 57 2.17 -12.73 -11.90
N PRO A 58 3.10 -11.87 -11.46
CA PRO A 58 4.27 -11.53 -12.25
C PRO A 58 5.27 -12.69 -12.33
N THR A 59 5.74 -12.94 -13.54
CA THR A 59 6.88 -13.79 -13.90
C THR A 59 8.19 -13.24 -13.33
N ALA A 60 9.23 -14.07 -13.27
CA ALA A 60 10.53 -13.65 -12.76
C ALA A 60 11.12 -12.45 -13.54
N THR A 61 10.94 -12.41 -14.87
CA THR A 61 11.43 -11.31 -15.71
C THR A 61 10.66 -10.02 -15.45
N GLU A 62 9.32 -10.08 -15.36
CA GLU A 62 8.49 -8.90 -15.01
C GLU A 62 8.90 -8.34 -13.65
N ARG A 63 9.12 -9.18 -12.64
CA ARG A 63 9.58 -8.74 -11.30
C ARG A 63 10.93 -8.04 -11.36
N SER A 64 11.88 -8.60 -12.12
CA SER A 64 13.21 -8.02 -12.29
C SER A 64 13.13 -6.65 -12.96
N GLN A 65 12.38 -6.54 -14.05
CA GLN A 65 12.20 -5.27 -14.77
C GLN A 65 11.48 -4.23 -13.92
N TYR A 66 10.43 -4.62 -13.18
CA TYR A 66 9.68 -3.72 -12.32
C TYR A 66 10.55 -3.21 -11.15
N ASN A 67 11.38 -4.08 -10.56
CA ASN A 67 12.36 -3.71 -9.55
C ASN A 67 13.40 -2.71 -10.08
N GLN A 68 13.93 -2.97 -11.29
CA GLN A 68 14.88 -2.06 -11.95
C GLN A 68 14.25 -0.71 -12.29
N LEU A 69 13.01 -0.70 -12.77
CA LEU A 69 12.26 0.52 -13.07
C LEU A 69 12.09 1.39 -11.82
N ILE A 70 11.59 0.83 -10.72
CA ILE A 70 11.43 1.56 -9.44
C ILE A 70 12.77 2.06 -8.92
N SER A 71 13.80 1.21 -8.93
CA SER A 71 15.14 1.57 -8.46
C SER A 71 15.76 2.69 -9.31
N GLY A 72 15.57 2.65 -10.63
CA GLY A 72 16.03 3.68 -11.56
C GLY A 72 15.35 5.03 -11.31
N ILE A 73 14.02 5.03 -11.10
CA ILE A 73 13.27 6.25 -10.79
C ILE A 73 13.67 6.81 -9.42
N LEU A 74 13.79 5.97 -8.39
CA LEU A 74 14.23 6.41 -7.06
C LEU A 74 15.67 6.95 -7.05
N SER A 75 16.52 6.51 -7.96
CA SER A 75 17.90 6.97 -8.09
C SER A 75 18.05 8.20 -8.98
N ALA A 76 16.98 8.59 -9.68
CA ALA A 76 16.98 9.78 -10.50
C ALA A 76 16.86 11.03 -9.63
N LYS A 77 17.66 12.06 -9.94
CA LYS A 77 17.65 13.34 -9.22
C LYS A 77 16.43 14.22 -9.53
N ASP A 78 15.70 13.89 -10.58
CA ASP A 78 14.55 14.63 -11.09
C ASP A 78 13.54 13.62 -11.63
N ALA A 79 12.29 13.77 -11.22
CA ALA A 79 11.16 12.95 -11.65
C ALA A 79 10.77 13.17 -13.12
N SER A 80 11.41 14.08 -13.85
CA SER A 80 11.26 14.22 -15.31
C SER A 80 11.68 12.97 -16.10
N VAL A 81 12.48 12.07 -15.51
CA VAL A 81 12.73 10.73 -16.07
C VAL A 81 11.44 9.90 -16.20
N CYS A 82 10.40 10.29 -15.46
CA CYS A 82 9.11 9.62 -15.43
C CYS A 82 8.29 9.89 -16.68
N SER A 83 8.52 9.07 -17.70
CA SER A 83 7.76 9.14 -18.95
C SER A 83 7.47 7.75 -19.48
N GLN A 84 6.42 7.64 -20.29
CA GLN A 84 6.07 6.37 -20.95
C GLN A 84 7.23 5.80 -21.79
N ASN A 85 8.09 6.66 -22.34
CA ASN A 85 9.27 6.24 -23.11
C ASN A 85 10.27 5.43 -22.27
N LEU A 86 10.28 5.59 -20.95
CA LEU A 86 11.14 4.80 -20.05
C LEU A 86 10.85 3.30 -20.18
N LEU A 87 9.61 2.93 -20.51
CA LEU A 87 9.21 1.52 -20.65
C LEU A 87 9.80 0.83 -21.88
N SER A 88 10.43 1.55 -22.82
CA SER A 88 11.15 0.90 -23.92
C SER A 88 12.34 0.05 -23.44
N GLN A 89 12.80 0.29 -22.20
CA GLN A 89 13.87 -0.48 -21.55
C GLN A 89 13.33 -1.74 -20.83
N TYR A 90 12.01 -1.87 -20.70
CA TYR A 90 11.35 -2.88 -19.87
C TYR A 90 10.21 -3.57 -20.64
N PRO A 91 10.51 -4.29 -21.73
CA PRO A 91 9.50 -4.80 -22.67
C PRO A 91 8.49 -5.77 -22.05
N GLU A 92 8.83 -6.49 -20.98
CA GLU A 92 7.93 -7.49 -20.38
C GLU A 92 6.83 -6.86 -19.52
N ILE A 93 7.04 -5.63 -19.05
CA ILE A 93 6.05 -4.88 -18.25
C ILE A 93 5.44 -3.71 -19.02
N ALA A 94 6.05 -3.28 -20.13
CA ALA A 94 5.65 -2.11 -20.91
C ALA A 94 4.18 -2.13 -21.36
N ASP A 95 3.65 -3.34 -21.53
CA ASP A 95 2.27 -3.56 -21.95
C ASP A 95 1.25 -3.50 -20.81
N ASP A 96 1.66 -3.71 -19.57
CA ASP A 96 0.75 -3.78 -18.42
C ASP A 96 0.68 -2.51 -17.60
N ILE A 97 1.72 -1.68 -17.68
CA ILE A 97 1.85 -0.48 -16.86
C ILE A 97 1.98 0.78 -17.70
N GLU A 98 1.77 1.92 -17.05
CA GLU A 98 2.12 3.23 -17.55
C GLU A 98 3.01 3.96 -16.54
N VAL A 99 3.86 4.83 -17.07
CA VAL A 99 4.78 5.66 -16.28
C VAL A 99 4.48 7.12 -16.58
N ARG A 100 4.07 7.88 -15.55
CA ARG A 100 3.60 9.27 -15.72
C ARG A 100 4.20 10.21 -14.70
N TYR A 101 4.78 11.29 -15.21
CA TYR A 101 5.05 12.48 -14.40
C TYR A 101 3.74 13.22 -14.11
N TYR A 102 3.46 13.41 -12.83
CA TYR A 102 2.18 13.93 -12.34
C TYR A 102 2.42 15.08 -11.36
N GLN A 103 1.64 16.16 -11.53
CA GLN A 103 1.67 17.35 -10.68
C GLN A 103 3.05 17.96 -10.42
N LYS A 104 3.97 17.78 -11.37
CA LYS A 104 5.35 18.29 -11.27
C LYS A 104 6.11 17.80 -10.03
N SER A 105 5.64 16.74 -9.37
CA SER A 105 6.16 16.31 -8.07
C SER A 105 6.22 14.80 -7.92
N TYR A 106 5.52 14.05 -8.78
CA TYR A 106 5.38 12.61 -8.63
C TYR A 106 5.71 11.87 -9.92
N CYS A 107 6.37 10.73 -9.76
CA CYS A 107 6.39 9.68 -10.76
C CYS A 107 5.43 8.57 -10.36
N ILE A 108 4.48 8.26 -11.23
CA ILE A 108 3.50 7.19 -10.99
C ILE A 108 3.80 6.02 -11.91
N ILE A 109 3.83 4.82 -11.34
CA ILE A 109 3.91 3.54 -12.03
C ILE A 109 2.64 2.78 -11.68
N ALA A 110 1.74 2.59 -12.64
CA ALA A 110 0.43 2.00 -12.38
C ALA A 110 0.01 1.09 -13.53
N GLU A 111 -0.88 0.14 -13.26
CA GLU A 111 -1.48 -0.66 -14.32
C GLU A 111 -2.31 0.20 -15.28
N SER A 112 -2.24 -0.12 -16.58
CA SER A 112 -2.88 0.67 -17.64
C SER A 112 -3.93 -0.11 -18.43
N LYS A 113 -3.92 -1.44 -18.37
CA LYS A 113 -4.83 -2.31 -19.12
C LYS A 113 -5.88 -2.96 -18.23
N LEU A 114 -7.11 -3.03 -18.74
CA LEU A 114 -8.21 -3.74 -18.11
C LEU A 114 -8.19 -5.23 -18.49
N HIS A 115 -8.77 -6.02 -17.60
CA HIS A 115 -9.08 -7.42 -17.87
C HIS A 115 -10.11 -7.52 -19.02
N PRO A 116 -9.99 -8.48 -19.96
CA PRO A 116 -10.84 -8.53 -21.15
C PRO A 116 -12.34 -8.64 -20.89
N THR A 117 -12.72 -9.27 -19.76
CA THR A 117 -14.11 -9.57 -19.42
C THR A 117 -14.56 -8.99 -18.08
N LYS A 118 -13.67 -8.28 -17.37
CA LYS A 118 -13.95 -7.75 -16.03
C LYS A 118 -13.49 -6.30 -15.97
N ASN A 119 -14.26 -5.44 -15.31
CA ASN A 119 -13.86 -4.05 -15.11
C ASN A 119 -12.87 -3.91 -13.94
N ILE A 120 -11.74 -4.59 -14.07
CA ILE A 120 -10.60 -4.54 -13.15
C ILE A 120 -9.32 -4.47 -13.96
N PHE A 121 -8.20 -4.08 -13.34
CA PHE A 121 -6.90 -4.16 -13.98
C PHE A 121 -6.54 -5.60 -14.35
N ARG A 122 -5.84 -5.72 -15.48
CA ARG A 122 -5.50 -7.02 -16.09
C ARG A 122 -4.67 -7.90 -15.18
N ARG A 123 -3.80 -7.34 -14.34
CA ARG A 123 -2.85 -8.08 -13.49
C ARG A 123 -3.09 -7.89 -11.99
N SER A 124 -3.84 -6.86 -11.59
CA SER A 124 -4.12 -6.52 -10.18
C SER A 124 -2.85 -6.30 -9.35
N TRP A 125 -1.78 -5.81 -10.00
CA TRP A 125 -0.51 -5.41 -9.41
C TRP A 125 -0.61 -4.15 -8.54
N GLY A 126 -1.55 -3.26 -8.84
CA GLY A 126 -1.70 -1.98 -8.14
C GLY A 126 -0.81 -0.89 -8.71
N TYR A 127 -0.29 -0.02 -7.84
CA TYR A 127 0.55 1.09 -8.29
C TYR A 127 1.56 1.56 -7.23
N VAL A 128 2.53 2.34 -7.69
CA VAL A 128 3.52 3.02 -6.87
C VAL A 128 3.55 4.51 -7.25
N ILE A 129 3.61 5.38 -6.25
CA ILE A 129 3.90 6.81 -6.43
C ILE A 129 5.24 7.09 -5.77
N ILE A 130 6.17 7.68 -6.53
CA ILE A 130 7.48 8.11 -6.05
C ILE A 130 7.52 9.63 -6.12
N ALA A 131 7.83 10.27 -5.00
CA ALA A 131 8.04 11.70 -4.94
C ALA A 131 9.39 12.10 -5.55
N ASP A 132 9.41 13.21 -6.29
CA ASP A 132 10.63 13.89 -6.73
C ASP A 132 11.53 14.24 -5.53
N ASP A 133 12.85 14.13 -5.67
CA ASP A 133 13.83 14.46 -4.61
C ASP A 133 13.68 15.88 -4.07
N THR A 134 13.33 16.84 -4.92
CA THR A 134 13.13 18.25 -4.54
C THR A 134 11.81 18.48 -3.81
N TRP A 135 10.83 17.59 -4.01
CA TRP A 135 9.55 17.62 -3.32
C TRP A 135 9.56 16.80 -2.03
N SER A 136 10.20 15.64 -2.01
CA SER A 136 10.29 14.79 -0.82
C SER A 136 11.01 15.51 0.31
N LYS A 137 10.48 15.39 1.53
CA LYS A 137 11.10 15.92 2.75
C LYS A 137 11.46 14.81 3.73
N LEU A 138 10.77 13.67 3.65
CA LEU A 138 10.97 12.53 4.56
C LEU A 138 11.34 11.29 3.75
N ASN A 139 12.34 10.53 4.23
CA ASN A 139 12.65 9.21 3.69
C ASN A 139 11.73 8.14 4.29
N VAL A 140 10.44 8.46 4.39
CA VAL A 140 9.40 7.56 4.85
C VAL A 140 8.71 6.95 3.63
N TYR A 141 8.51 5.63 3.69
CA TYR A 141 7.89 4.84 2.64
C TYR A 141 6.58 4.27 3.19
N HIS A 142 5.49 4.51 2.49
CA HIS A 142 4.17 4.02 2.88
C HIS A 142 3.77 2.83 2.03
N SER A 143 2.97 1.93 2.59
CA SER A 143 2.32 0.90 1.80
C SER A 143 0.97 0.50 2.40
N ALA A 144 0.01 0.15 1.55
CA ALA A 144 -1.29 -0.37 1.97
C ALA A 144 -1.62 -1.65 1.18
N PRO A 145 -1.58 -2.83 1.82
CA PRO A 145 -1.84 -4.10 1.15
C PRO A 145 -3.33 -4.37 0.94
N HIS A 146 -4.23 -3.66 1.63
CA HIS A 146 -5.62 -4.09 1.84
C HIS A 146 -6.67 -2.97 1.69
N PHE A 147 -6.87 -2.47 0.48
CA PHE A 147 -7.82 -1.37 0.25
C PHE A 147 -9.27 -1.67 0.71
N GLN A 148 -9.74 -2.91 0.54
CA GLN A 148 -11.14 -3.28 0.79
C GLN A 148 -11.38 -3.80 2.20
N SER A 149 -10.58 -4.76 2.68
CA SER A 149 -10.82 -5.43 3.96
C SER A 149 -10.49 -4.56 5.16
N ASP A 150 -9.56 -3.63 4.99
CA ASP A 150 -9.05 -2.78 6.06
C ASP A 150 -9.70 -1.40 6.02
N LEU A 151 -10.69 -1.23 5.12
CA LEU A 151 -11.48 -0.04 4.88
C LEU A 151 -10.64 1.25 4.81
N HIS A 152 -10.26 1.63 3.59
CA HIS A 152 -9.68 2.95 3.28
C HIS A 152 -8.24 3.18 3.81
N THR A 153 -7.50 2.15 4.20
CA THR A 153 -6.06 2.28 4.54
C THR A 153 -5.21 2.67 3.32
N ASP A 154 -5.67 2.38 2.11
CA ASP A 154 -5.11 2.86 0.86
C ASP A 154 -5.26 4.37 0.69
N ILE A 155 -6.46 4.90 0.96
CA ILE A 155 -6.73 6.34 0.96
C ILE A 155 -5.85 7.04 2.00
N GLU A 156 -5.82 6.50 3.21
CA GLU A 156 -4.97 7.02 4.29
C GLU A 156 -3.49 7.04 3.89
N ALA A 157 -2.96 5.93 3.38
CA ALA A 157 -1.56 5.83 2.98
C ALA A 157 -1.20 6.87 1.92
N VAL A 158 -2.07 7.11 0.94
CA VAL A 158 -1.89 8.12 -0.11
C VAL A 158 -1.97 9.53 0.46
N MET A 159 -2.95 9.80 1.33
CA MET A 159 -3.13 11.12 1.93
C MET A 159 -1.96 11.50 2.83
N ILE A 160 -1.56 10.60 3.72
CA ILE A 160 -0.42 10.83 4.61
C ILE A 160 0.85 10.99 3.77
N PHE A 161 1.10 10.12 2.79
CA PHE A 161 2.23 10.26 1.86
C PHE A 161 2.32 11.68 1.27
N ASN A 162 1.18 12.21 0.82
CA ASN A 162 1.11 13.55 0.25
C ASN A 162 1.47 14.62 1.27
N MET A 163 0.78 14.58 2.42
CA MET A 163 0.77 15.64 3.41
C MET A 163 2.09 15.70 4.21
N THR A 164 2.76 14.57 4.39
CA THR A 164 4.07 14.49 5.05
C THR A 164 5.22 14.71 4.08
N ARG A 165 4.94 14.78 2.77
CA ARG A 165 5.96 14.83 1.71
C ARG A 165 6.93 13.66 1.82
N SER A 166 6.38 12.47 1.99
CA SER A 166 7.12 11.21 2.08
C SER A 166 7.71 10.79 0.73
N ARG A 167 8.61 9.81 0.76
CA ARG A 167 9.41 9.41 -0.39
C ARG A 167 8.63 8.61 -1.42
N ALA A 168 7.85 7.63 -0.98
CA ALA A 168 7.02 6.83 -1.88
C ALA A 168 5.85 6.18 -1.15
N VAL A 169 4.84 5.78 -1.94
CA VAL A 169 3.73 4.94 -1.48
C VAL A 169 3.46 3.82 -2.48
N ALA A 170 3.26 2.60 -2.00
CA ALA A 170 2.83 1.44 -2.79
C ALA A 170 1.45 0.96 -2.36
N ILE A 171 0.53 0.77 -3.31
CA ILE A 171 -0.85 0.33 -3.05
C ILE A 171 -1.09 -0.97 -3.81
N ASN A 172 -1.60 -1.98 -3.11
CA ASN A 172 -1.92 -3.27 -3.73
C ASN A 172 -3.20 -3.17 -4.57
N GLY A 173 -3.19 -3.77 -5.76
CA GLY A 173 -4.31 -3.72 -6.71
C GLY A 173 -5.40 -4.77 -6.49
N ALA A 174 -5.29 -5.58 -5.44
CA ALA A 174 -6.21 -6.66 -5.13
C ALA A 174 -6.66 -6.66 -3.68
N SER A 175 -7.91 -7.03 -3.44
CA SER A 175 -8.42 -7.37 -2.12
C SER A 175 -7.73 -8.65 -1.67
N ARG A 176 -7.42 -8.77 -0.37
CA ARG A 176 -6.89 -10.04 0.16
C ARG A 176 -7.82 -11.23 -0.08
N PHE A 177 -9.10 -10.97 -0.30
CA PHE A 177 -10.14 -11.96 -0.62
C PHE A 177 -10.47 -12.01 -2.12
N ALA A 178 -9.62 -11.50 -3.02
CA ALA A 178 -9.96 -11.40 -4.44
C ALA A 178 -10.16 -12.75 -5.14
N VAL A 179 -9.52 -13.81 -4.63
CA VAL A 179 -9.58 -15.17 -5.20
C VAL A 179 -10.71 -15.96 -4.56
N GLN A 180 -11.57 -16.52 -5.41
CA GLN A 180 -12.70 -17.37 -5.05
C GLN A 180 -12.27 -18.63 -4.28
N ASP A 181 -13.23 -19.28 -3.63
CA ASP A 181 -13.10 -20.58 -2.94
C ASP A 181 -12.05 -20.61 -1.82
N GLY A 182 -11.65 -19.44 -1.32
CA GLY A 182 -10.73 -19.32 -0.18
C GLY A 182 -9.33 -19.89 -0.45
N VAL A 183 -8.86 -19.82 -1.70
CA VAL A 183 -7.53 -20.30 -2.10
C VAL A 183 -6.46 -19.68 -1.21
N LYS A 184 -5.61 -20.55 -0.66
CA LYS A 184 -4.55 -20.18 0.28
C LYS A 184 -3.26 -19.77 -0.42
N SER A 185 -2.52 -18.87 0.21
CA SER A 185 -1.18 -18.47 -0.23
C SER A 185 -0.23 -19.68 -0.12
N PRO A 186 0.55 -20.00 -1.17
CA PRO A 186 1.59 -21.02 -1.08
C PRO A 186 2.84 -20.50 -0.34
N CYS A 187 2.88 -19.21 0.01
CA CYS A 187 3.95 -18.63 0.82
C CYS A 187 3.68 -18.90 2.31
N ILE A 188 2.51 -18.51 2.81
CA ILE A 188 2.05 -18.76 4.19
C ILE A 188 0.60 -19.25 4.14
N THR A 189 0.40 -20.55 4.37
CA THR A 189 -0.83 -21.29 4.03
C THR A 189 -2.06 -20.92 4.86
N GLU A 190 -1.86 -20.23 5.97
CA GLU A 190 -2.90 -19.70 6.84
C GLU A 190 -3.69 -18.58 6.13
N TYR A 191 -3.02 -17.82 5.26
CA TYR A 191 -3.54 -16.63 4.59
C TYR A 191 -4.04 -16.90 3.18
N TYR A 192 -4.83 -15.97 2.65
CA TYR A 192 -5.38 -16.05 1.29
C TYR A 192 -4.32 -15.74 0.23
N ALA A 193 -4.47 -16.32 -0.97
CA ALA A 193 -3.49 -16.17 -2.04
C ALA A 193 -3.32 -14.74 -2.57
N ALA A 194 -4.31 -13.86 -2.37
CA ALA A 194 -4.24 -12.45 -2.73
C ALA A 194 -3.87 -11.53 -1.55
N ASP A 195 -3.62 -12.08 -0.36
CA ASP A 195 -3.13 -11.30 0.78
C ASP A 195 -1.67 -10.89 0.54
N ALA A 196 -1.47 -9.67 0.04
CA ALA A 196 -0.15 -9.16 -0.35
C ALA A 196 0.83 -9.00 0.83
N SER A 197 0.34 -9.05 2.07
CA SER A 197 1.19 -9.03 3.27
C SER A 197 1.79 -10.41 3.57
N HIS A 198 1.21 -11.47 3.01
CA HIS A 198 1.55 -12.86 3.30
C HIS A 198 1.85 -13.69 2.04
N ASP A 199 2.06 -13.03 0.89
CA ASP A 199 2.48 -13.66 -0.37
C ASP A 199 3.55 -12.82 -1.08
N ASN A 200 4.78 -13.37 -1.17
CA ASN A 200 5.91 -12.73 -1.83
C ASN A 200 5.85 -12.79 -3.37
N ARG A 201 4.78 -13.34 -3.94
CA ARG A 201 4.60 -13.44 -5.39
C ARG A 201 3.95 -12.23 -6.01
N THR A 202 3.34 -11.36 -5.22
CA THR A 202 2.64 -10.16 -5.69
C THR A 202 3.61 -9.08 -6.18
N MET A 203 3.16 -8.22 -7.11
CA MET A 203 3.96 -7.06 -7.51
C MET A 203 4.10 -6.03 -6.38
N PHE A 204 3.15 -6.00 -5.44
CA PHE A 204 3.24 -5.21 -4.21
C PHE A 204 4.49 -5.57 -3.38
N PHE A 205 4.80 -6.85 -3.21
CA PHE A 205 6.03 -7.27 -2.55
C PHE A 205 7.28 -6.82 -3.32
N VAL A 206 7.26 -6.91 -4.65
CA VAL A 206 8.38 -6.49 -5.53
C VAL A 206 8.63 -4.99 -5.41
N ALA A 207 7.58 -4.18 -5.43
CA ALA A 207 7.64 -2.73 -5.26
C ALA A 207 8.30 -2.35 -3.94
N ASN A 208 7.80 -2.91 -2.84
CA ASN A 208 8.34 -2.69 -1.50
C ASN A 208 9.81 -3.16 -1.37
N SER A 209 10.15 -4.29 -1.98
CA SER A 209 11.53 -4.79 -2.03
C SER A 209 12.46 -3.84 -2.79
N ALA A 210 12.01 -3.23 -3.89
CA ALA A 210 12.78 -2.26 -4.65
C ALA A 210 13.03 -0.97 -3.85
N MET A 211 12.02 -0.47 -3.15
CA MET A 211 12.15 0.68 -2.25
C MET A 211 13.15 0.41 -1.11
N LEU A 212 13.08 -0.77 -0.50
CA LEU A 212 14.04 -1.20 0.52
C LEU A 212 15.47 -1.30 -0.02
N ALA A 213 15.65 -1.93 -1.19
CA ALA A 213 16.97 -2.09 -1.81
C ALA A 213 17.60 -0.75 -2.16
N HIS A 214 16.82 0.21 -2.66
CA HIS A 214 17.29 1.56 -2.96
C HIS A 214 17.74 2.30 -1.69
N GLN A 215 16.94 2.26 -0.60
CA GLN A 215 17.30 2.95 0.63
C GLN A 215 18.53 2.32 1.31
N GLY A 216 18.72 1.01 1.18
CA GLY A 216 19.88 0.28 1.67
C GLY A 216 20.12 0.43 3.18
N ALA A 217 21.40 0.53 3.57
CA ALA A 217 21.80 0.73 4.97
C ALA A 217 21.48 2.15 5.49
N SER A 218 21.38 3.15 4.59
CA SER A 218 21.21 4.58 4.86
C SER A 218 19.79 5.00 5.27
N CYS A 219 19.11 4.18 6.07
CA CYS A 219 17.80 4.51 6.66
C CYS A 219 17.98 4.86 8.15
N PRO A 220 18.43 6.08 8.48
CA PRO A 220 18.53 6.54 9.87
C PRO A 220 17.14 6.62 10.48
N HIS A 221 16.98 6.10 11.70
CA HIS A 221 15.67 6.01 12.37
C HIS A 221 15.02 7.38 12.58
N GLU A 222 15.82 8.44 12.62
CA GLU A 222 15.43 9.84 12.74
C GLU A 222 14.54 10.29 11.59
N HIS A 223 14.82 9.85 10.35
CA HIS A 223 14.17 10.38 9.14
C HIS A 223 13.68 9.30 8.17
N CYS A 224 13.78 8.01 8.53
CA CYS A 224 13.43 6.92 7.64
C CYS A 224 12.72 5.75 8.33
N ALA A 225 11.66 5.28 7.68
CA ALA A 225 10.89 4.09 8.05
C ALA A 225 10.09 3.57 6.86
N PHE A 226 9.73 2.29 6.94
CA PHE A 226 8.79 1.63 6.04
C PHE A 226 7.52 1.34 6.82
N ILE A 227 6.51 2.20 6.61
CA ILE A 227 5.23 2.14 7.30
C ILE A 227 4.24 1.37 6.43
N GLN A 228 3.65 0.32 6.98
CA GLN A 228 2.57 -0.42 6.34
C GLN A 228 1.28 -0.25 7.13
N TRP A 229 0.26 0.30 6.46
CA TRP A 229 -1.03 0.65 7.01
C TRP A 229 -2.01 -0.52 6.89
N HIS A 230 -2.53 -0.96 8.02
CA HIS A 230 -3.56 -2.00 8.14
C HIS A 230 -4.73 -1.49 8.99
N GLY A 231 -5.83 -2.21 8.91
CA GLY A 231 -7.06 -1.88 9.63
C GLY A 231 -7.57 -3.09 10.38
N MET A 232 -7.90 -2.88 11.65
CA MET A 232 -8.54 -3.87 12.51
C MET A 232 -9.99 -3.48 12.84
N ALA A 233 -10.83 -4.46 13.17
CA ALA A 233 -12.18 -4.14 13.65
C ALA A 233 -12.10 -3.45 15.03
N ALA A 234 -13.14 -2.67 15.37
CA ALA A 234 -13.23 -2.09 16.71
C ALA A 234 -13.22 -3.21 17.77
N GLY A 235 -12.39 -3.06 18.79
CA GLY A 235 -12.19 -4.05 19.85
C GLY A 235 -11.31 -5.25 19.50
N SER A 236 -10.74 -5.33 18.27
CA SER A 236 -9.77 -6.38 17.93
C SER A 236 -8.53 -6.33 18.82
N CYS A 237 -8.03 -5.13 19.12
CA CYS A 237 -7.09 -4.89 20.21
C CYS A 237 -7.87 -4.23 21.37
N PRO A 238 -8.28 -4.98 22.41
CA PRO A 238 -9.21 -4.48 23.43
C PRO A 238 -8.66 -3.32 24.27
N ASP A 239 -7.36 -3.06 24.22
CA ASP A 239 -6.67 -2.05 25.03
C ASP A 239 -5.94 -0.98 24.20
N ALA A 240 -6.19 -0.92 22.88
CA ALA A 240 -5.59 0.07 22.00
C ALA A 240 -6.48 0.38 20.78
N ASN A 241 -6.66 1.66 20.45
CA ASN A 241 -7.25 2.10 19.19
C ASN A 241 -6.27 1.94 18.02
N VAL A 242 -4.96 1.98 18.32
CA VAL A 242 -3.88 1.80 17.37
C VAL A 242 -2.82 0.88 17.98
N PHE A 243 -2.43 -0.16 17.24
CA PHE A 243 -1.38 -1.08 17.62
C PHE A 243 -0.22 -0.99 16.63
N VAL A 244 0.95 -0.56 17.13
CA VAL A 244 2.14 -0.30 16.31
C VAL A 244 3.22 -1.32 16.62
N SER A 245 3.54 -2.18 15.66
CA SER A 245 4.56 -3.22 15.80
C SER A 245 5.70 -3.05 14.80
N THR A 246 6.80 -3.76 15.02
CA THR A 246 7.94 -3.83 14.08
C THR A 246 8.12 -5.23 13.50
N GLY A 247 7.05 -6.05 13.47
CA GLY A 247 7.11 -7.43 12.94
C GLY A 247 7.84 -8.43 13.84
N ILE A 248 7.88 -8.20 15.16
CA ILE A 248 8.55 -9.08 16.15
C ILE A 248 7.76 -9.13 17.46
N SER A 249 7.98 -10.17 18.26
CA SER A 249 7.33 -10.40 19.55
C SER A 249 7.58 -9.29 20.59
N ASN A 250 6.67 -9.18 21.56
CA ASN A 250 6.69 -8.17 22.63
C ASN A 250 7.93 -8.16 23.54
N SER A 251 8.66 -9.28 23.61
CA SER A 251 9.91 -9.41 24.37
C SER A 251 11.10 -8.67 23.76
N HIS A 252 10.98 -8.19 22.51
CA HIS A 252 12.08 -7.55 21.81
C HIS A 252 12.37 -6.14 22.36
N ASN A 253 13.66 -5.79 22.45
CA ASN A 253 14.10 -4.51 23.02
C ASN A 253 13.71 -3.28 22.17
N THR A 254 13.40 -3.45 20.89
CA THR A 254 12.95 -2.39 19.97
C THR A 254 11.81 -1.54 20.56
N TYR A 255 10.87 -2.18 21.27
CA TYR A 255 9.72 -1.50 21.89
C TYR A 255 10.07 -0.81 23.23
N SER A 256 11.34 -0.77 23.61
CA SER A 256 11.83 -0.05 24.78
C SER A 256 12.79 1.09 24.39
N LEU A 257 13.04 1.27 23.10
CA LEU A 257 13.95 2.28 22.58
C LEU A 257 13.15 3.48 22.03
N PRO A 258 13.01 4.59 22.78
CA PRO A 258 12.09 5.68 22.42
C PRO A 258 12.44 6.38 21.09
N GLY A 259 13.68 6.29 20.64
CA GLY A 259 14.12 6.86 19.36
C GLY A 259 13.68 6.07 18.12
N LEU A 260 13.14 4.85 18.28
CA LEU A 260 12.74 4.03 17.14
C LEU A 260 11.36 4.42 16.59
N PRO A 261 11.15 4.30 15.26
CA PRO A 261 9.93 4.73 14.57
C PRO A 261 8.62 4.36 15.27
N ALA A 262 8.44 3.08 15.64
CA ALA A 262 7.21 2.61 16.28
C ALA A 262 6.90 3.35 17.61
N ASN A 263 7.91 3.54 18.46
CA ASN A 263 7.72 4.21 19.76
C ASN A 263 7.47 5.71 19.58
N LYS A 264 8.13 6.35 18.61
CA LYS A 264 7.89 7.77 18.28
C LYS A 264 6.46 8.01 17.79
N ILE A 265 5.95 7.12 16.93
CA ILE A 265 4.58 7.19 16.42
C ILE A 265 3.58 7.00 17.57
N VAL A 266 3.77 5.99 18.43
CA VAL A 266 2.90 5.77 19.61
C VAL A 266 2.89 6.99 20.54
N ALA A 267 4.07 7.54 20.84
CA ALA A 267 4.19 8.72 21.71
C ALA A 267 3.46 9.93 21.11
N ALA A 268 3.69 10.23 19.83
CA ALA A 268 3.05 11.35 19.15
C ALA A 268 1.52 11.17 19.04
N PHE A 269 1.04 9.96 18.75
CA PHE A 269 -0.40 9.66 18.71
C PHE A 269 -1.06 9.92 20.07
N ASN A 270 -0.47 9.38 21.14
CA ASN A 270 -0.99 9.55 22.50
C ASN A 270 -0.96 11.02 22.94
N GLN A 271 0.06 11.78 22.54
CA GLN A 271 0.17 13.20 22.82
C GLN A 271 -0.95 14.04 22.16
N LEU A 272 -1.40 13.65 20.96
CA LEU A 272 -2.51 14.34 20.27
C LEU A 272 -3.90 13.99 20.83
N GLY A 273 -4.01 13.02 21.74
CA GLY A 273 -5.28 12.65 22.37
C GLY A 273 -6.30 12.04 21.40
N MET A 274 -5.85 11.38 20.32
CA MET A 274 -6.73 10.69 19.36
C MET A 274 -7.34 9.39 19.89
N GLY A 275 -6.87 8.92 21.04
CA GLY A 275 -7.18 7.62 21.62
C GLY A 275 -5.94 7.05 22.31
N VAL A 276 -5.85 5.72 22.33
CA VAL A 276 -4.71 5.00 22.90
C VAL A 276 -3.99 4.23 21.80
N ALA A 277 -2.74 4.59 21.54
CA ALA A 277 -1.79 3.80 20.76
C ALA A 277 -0.88 3.01 21.70
N LYS A 278 -0.55 1.77 21.31
CA LYS A 278 0.36 0.90 22.05
C LYS A 278 1.28 0.13 21.15
N THR A 279 2.45 -0.23 21.69
CA THR A 279 3.32 -1.24 21.11
C THR A 279 3.04 -2.63 21.70
N PRO A 280 3.59 -3.72 21.11
CA PRO A 280 3.53 -5.06 21.70
C PRO A 280 4.02 -5.15 23.15
N LYS A 281 4.92 -4.25 23.58
CA LYS A 281 5.41 -4.20 24.96
C LYS A 281 4.30 -3.89 25.98
N GLU A 282 3.31 -3.10 25.57
CA GLU A 282 2.33 -2.45 26.46
C GLU A 282 0.90 -2.98 26.27
N SER A 283 0.70 -3.84 25.27
CA SER A 283 -0.61 -4.34 24.86
C SER A 283 -0.66 -5.86 24.85
N ILE A 284 -1.87 -6.38 25.11
CA ILE A 284 -2.20 -7.79 24.96
C ILE A 284 -2.56 -8.17 23.52
N CYS A 285 -2.58 -7.21 22.59
CA CYS A 285 -2.91 -7.46 21.19
C CYS A 285 -1.83 -8.31 20.50
N ASN A 286 -2.27 -9.21 19.63
CA ASN A 286 -1.41 -10.20 18.97
C ASN A 286 -1.17 -9.91 17.46
N LEU A 287 -1.66 -8.78 16.93
CA LEU A 287 -1.51 -8.37 15.53
C LEU A 287 -0.09 -7.83 15.24
N VAL A 288 0.94 -8.58 15.66
CA VAL A 288 2.34 -8.14 15.66
C VAL A 288 3.01 -8.16 14.29
N ALA A 289 2.34 -8.67 13.26
CA ALA A 289 2.87 -8.81 11.89
C ALA A 289 4.18 -9.61 11.77
N ALA A 290 4.40 -10.60 12.63
CA ALA A 290 5.57 -11.49 12.57
C ALA A 290 5.60 -12.37 11.30
N GLU A 291 4.44 -12.52 10.65
CA GLU A 291 4.28 -13.29 9.42
C GLU A 291 4.26 -12.43 8.16
N ASN A 292 4.35 -11.11 8.31
CA ASN A 292 4.40 -10.20 7.18
C ASN A 292 5.68 -10.42 6.36
N VAL A 293 5.54 -10.78 5.08
CA VAL A 293 6.69 -11.16 4.24
C VAL A 293 7.63 -9.98 3.98
N PHE A 294 7.09 -8.75 3.89
CA PHE A 294 7.91 -7.56 3.74
C PHE A 294 8.57 -7.14 5.07
N GLY A 295 7.84 -7.26 6.18
CA GLY A 295 8.41 -7.08 7.52
C GLY A 295 9.57 -8.05 7.80
N ARG A 296 9.43 -9.32 7.42
CA ARG A 296 10.51 -10.33 7.48
C ARG A 296 11.72 -9.91 6.63
N LEU A 297 11.48 -9.40 5.40
CA LEU A 297 12.55 -8.93 4.52
C LEU A 297 13.33 -7.77 5.16
N ILE A 298 12.64 -6.74 5.65
CA ILE A 298 13.27 -5.59 6.33
C ILE A 298 14.05 -6.04 7.57
N ASN A 299 13.54 -7.03 8.29
CA ASN A 299 14.16 -7.59 9.48
C ASN A 299 15.20 -8.69 9.18
N GLY A 300 15.78 -8.67 7.97
CA GLY A 300 16.99 -9.44 7.63
C GLY A 300 16.77 -10.83 7.05
N VAL A 301 15.52 -11.24 6.79
CA VAL A 301 15.25 -12.52 6.09
C VAL A 301 15.41 -12.32 4.59
N THR A 302 16.14 -13.22 3.91
CA THR A 302 16.33 -13.11 2.46
C THR A 302 15.04 -13.40 1.69
N THR A 303 14.90 -12.81 0.49
CA THR A 303 13.73 -13.02 -0.39
C THR A 303 13.42 -14.49 -0.68
N ALA A 304 14.43 -15.37 -0.70
CA ALA A 304 14.23 -16.80 -0.89
C ALA A 304 13.54 -17.49 0.31
N ASN A 305 13.65 -16.89 1.50
CA ASN A 305 13.24 -17.48 2.78
C ASN A 305 12.07 -16.75 3.46
N VAL A 306 11.66 -15.56 3.01
CA VAL A 306 10.60 -14.74 3.65
C VAL A 306 9.28 -15.49 3.89
N CYS A 307 8.97 -16.50 3.08
CA CYS A 307 7.77 -17.32 3.27
C CYS A 307 7.86 -18.26 4.48
N LYS A 308 9.05 -18.79 4.78
CA LYS A 308 9.24 -19.93 5.68
C LYS A 308 10.00 -19.59 6.95
N THR A 309 10.67 -18.44 6.98
CA THR A 309 11.58 -18.08 8.06
C THR A 309 11.10 -16.81 8.75
N ALA A 310 10.79 -16.93 10.04
CA ALA A 310 10.56 -15.77 10.89
C ALA A 310 11.85 -14.93 11.02
N ALA A 311 11.71 -13.62 11.22
CA ALA A 311 12.85 -12.76 11.47
C ALA A 311 13.53 -13.12 12.79
N ALA A 312 14.86 -13.23 12.78
CA ALA A 312 15.64 -13.33 14.00
C ALA A 312 15.67 -11.97 14.71
N SER A 313 15.65 -11.96 16.04
CA SER A 313 15.73 -10.75 16.85
C SER A 313 16.90 -9.84 16.44
N SER A 314 18.07 -10.41 16.12
CA SER A 314 19.25 -9.64 15.69
C SER A 314 19.08 -8.88 14.36
N GLY A 315 18.11 -9.27 13.53
CA GLY A 315 17.80 -8.57 12.28
C GLY A 315 16.80 -7.42 12.44
N VAL A 316 16.12 -7.32 13.59
CA VAL A 316 15.08 -6.30 13.82
C VAL A 316 15.72 -4.99 14.24
N THR A 317 15.72 -4.03 13.31
CA THR A 317 16.28 -2.69 13.51
C THR A 317 15.22 -1.64 13.87
N GLY A 318 13.93 -1.95 13.75
CA GLY A 318 12.84 -0.99 13.93
C GLY A 318 12.53 -0.14 12.70
N LYS A 319 13.12 -0.44 11.53
CA LYS A 319 12.81 0.23 10.25
C LYS A 319 11.42 -0.13 9.70
N PHE A 320 10.96 -1.36 9.94
CA PHE A 320 9.60 -1.75 9.60
C PHE A 320 8.65 -1.29 10.70
N VAL A 321 7.58 -0.60 10.30
CA VAL A 321 6.48 -0.19 11.17
C VAL A 321 5.19 -0.72 10.57
N HIS A 322 4.52 -1.58 11.32
CA HIS A 322 3.19 -2.07 11.02
C HIS A 322 2.20 -1.36 11.93
N ILE A 323 1.16 -0.77 11.34
CA ILE A 323 0.13 -0.03 12.09
C ILE A 323 -1.21 -0.71 11.85
N GLU A 324 -1.78 -1.27 12.90
CA GLU A 324 -3.17 -1.73 12.96
C GLU A 324 -4.01 -0.69 13.66
N GLN A 325 -5.15 -0.34 13.08
CA GLN A 325 -5.96 0.75 13.63
C GLN A 325 -7.45 0.52 13.46
N GLU A 326 -8.21 0.99 14.45
CA GLU A 326 -9.67 0.95 14.43
C GLU A 326 -10.25 1.94 13.39
N PRO A 327 -11.49 1.73 12.92
CA PRO A 327 -12.12 2.62 11.94
C PRO A 327 -12.21 4.09 12.39
N SER A 328 -12.31 4.35 13.69
CA SER A 328 -12.52 5.69 14.27
C SER A 328 -11.37 6.66 14.06
N VAL A 329 -10.17 6.18 13.74
CA VAL A 329 -8.95 7.01 13.65
C VAL A 329 -8.35 7.07 12.24
N ARG A 330 -8.82 6.26 11.28
CA ARG A 330 -8.22 6.16 9.93
C ARG A 330 -8.41 7.40 9.06
N ALA A 331 -9.55 8.07 9.23
CA ALA A 331 -9.92 9.25 8.43
C ALA A 331 -9.32 10.55 8.98
N GLU A 332 -8.56 10.50 10.08
CA GLU A 332 -7.97 11.67 10.75
C GLU A 332 -6.64 12.08 10.09
N PHE A 333 -6.65 12.30 8.77
CA PHE A 333 -5.44 12.46 7.95
C PHE A 333 -4.53 13.60 8.42
N GLU A 334 -5.09 14.73 8.84
CA GLU A 334 -4.34 15.87 9.37
C GLU A 334 -3.61 15.51 10.66
N LYS A 335 -4.25 14.74 11.54
CA LYS A 335 -3.63 14.34 12.81
C LYS A 335 -2.60 13.24 12.58
N TRP A 336 -2.86 12.27 11.71
CA TRP A 336 -1.85 11.31 11.29
C TRP A 336 -0.64 11.97 10.65
N THR A 337 -0.85 13.00 9.83
CA THR A 337 0.24 13.82 9.29
C THR A 337 1.07 14.46 10.40
N GLN A 338 0.41 15.02 11.44
CA GLN A 338 1.11 15.58 12.60
C GLN A 338 1.90 14.51 13.37
N ILE A 339 1.35 13.31 13.52
CA ILE A 339 2.01 12.17 14.17
C ILE A 339 3.27 11.77 13.40
N ILE A 340 3.17 11.57 12.09
CA ILE A 340 4.31 11.19 11.26
C ILE A 340 5.36 12.30 11.24
N ASN A 341 4.99 13.58 11.06
CA ASN A 341 5.94 14.69 11.10
C ASN A 341 6.61 14.84 12.48
N SER A 342 5.91 14.54 13.57
CA SER A 342 6.50 14.54 14.92
C SER A 342 7.44 13.36 15.13
N ALA A 343 7.13 12.19 14.55
CA ALA A 343 7.97 11.01 14.63
C ALA A 343 9.22 11.11 13.75
N PHE A 344 9.18 11.89 12.68
CA PHE A 344 10.28 12.10 11.74
C PHE A 344 10.48 13.60 11.48
N PRO A 345 11.06 14.35 12.45
CA PRO A 345 11.28 15.78 12.28
C PRO A 345 12.25 16.05 11.13
N LEU A 346 12.16 17.23 10.52
CA LEU A 346 13.05 17.69 9.44
C LEU A 346 14.33 18.33 9.97
#